data_AF-A0A3M1G218-F1
#
_entry.id   AF-A0A3M1G218-F1
#
_cell.length_a   1.000
_cell.length_b   1.000
_cell.length_c   1.000
_cell.angle_alpha   90.00
_cell.angle_beta   90.00
_cell.angle_gamma   90.00
#
_symmetry.space_group_name_H-M   'P 1'
#
loop_
_entity.id
_entity.type
_entity.pdbx_description
1 polymer ?
#
loop_
_entity_poly.entity_id
_entity_poly.type
_entity_poly.pdbx_seq_one_letter_code
_entity_poly.pdbx_strand_id
1 'polypeptide(L)'
;MEAAVNYAAGQGALLVAAAGNTAPAGVAYPAAYPAVLAVAATDRNDQRAYYSNMGPEVALAAPGGLTNQLIYSTWPAGLRCSTTAPAGSCTAIGTSMSAAFVTGAAALIWGLRPDLTADGVKAILLETARATGAPAQEVGAGRLDVYAAVRRALVSDLRLSRSQVSHLLATHSPVLTESVTLSNPSSEPLTWEATPSGGTGWLALQGEGGQNPGGSIRYGQPAQLTFTISPTHLAAGNYHGDIAITGRRANSSSVVLKLPVTVQVRTALNQVYLPRAAVNSIEEPWQTPDGDGSQNVRLTDASSIGLALPFTFTLEGQAITTVRLYADGFATLPATESVDSQPVGCLPLDSPARQAIYAWWTDLDPGAGGSVRTFRSTQGAFVMEFQDVPTGATVTSTYRVSFQIALYPDGVVKLLYRDAPETADRVVVGMEIND
;
A
#
# COMPACT_ATOMS: atom_id res chain seq x y z
N MET A 1 33.94 34.00 -9.23
CA MET A 1 33.13 32.77 -9.16
C MET A 1 33.02 32.30 -7.71
N GLU A 2 34.13 32.01 -7.03
CA GLU A 2 34.15 31.53 -5.63
C GLU A 2 33.33 32.37 -4.65
N ALA A 3 33.42 33.70 -4.70
CA ALA A 3 32.61 34.58 -3.83
C ALA A 3 31.10 34.36 -4.00
N ALA A 4 30.62 34.06 -5.21
CA ALA A 4 29.21 33.78 -5.47
C ALA A 4 28.80 32.39 -4.96
N VAL A 5 29.69 31.40 -5.07
CA VAL A 5 29.52 30.06 -4.48
C VAL A 5 29.40 30.16 -2.97
N ASN A 6 30.34 30.85 -2.31
CA ASN A 6 30.34 31.01 -0.87
C ASN A 6 29.11 31.80 -0.38
N TYR A 7 28.69 32.83 -1.13
CA TYR A 7 27.45 33.55 -0.84
C TYR A 7 26.23 32.62 -0.88
N ALA A 8 26.04 31.86 -1.96
CA ALA A 8 24.88 30.99 -2.12
C ALA A 8 24.86 29.86 -1.08
N ALA A 9 26.01 29.24 -0.79
CA ALA A 9 26.13 28.28 0.30
C ALA A 9 25.80 28.91 1.67
N GLY A 10 26.25 30.14 1.91
CA GLY A 10 25.91 30.92 3.11
C GLY A 10 24.43 31.31 3.22
N GLN A 11 23.67 31.26 2.12
CA GLN A 11 22.21 31.41 2.11
C GLN A 11 21.47 30.06 2.25
N GLY A 12 22.19 28.96 2.52
CA GLY A 12 21.59 27.63 2.69
C GLY A 12 21.28 26.90 1.39
N ALA A 13 21.78 27.36 0.24
CA ALA A 13 21.61 26.65 -1.02
C ALA A 13 22.53 25.42 -1.10
N LEU A 14 21.98 24.27 -1.52
CA LEU A 14 22.80 23.14 -1.95
C LEU A 14 23.28 23.40 -3.38
N LEU A 15 24.58 23.57 -3.54
CA LEU A 15 25.21 23.78 -4.84
C LEU A 15 25.63 22.43 -5.42
N VAL A 16 25.14 22.09 -6.61
CA VAL A 16 25.46 20.85 -7.33
C VAL A 16 26.07 21.21 -8.67
N ALA A 17 27.22 20.62 -9.01
CA ALA A 17 27.90 20.92 -10.27
C ALA A 17 28.54 19.68 -10.90
N ALA A 18 28.60 19.71 -12.23
CA ALA A 18 29.22 18.69 -13.06
C ALA A 18 30.73 18.64 -12.85
N ALA A 19 31.29 17.44 -12.65
CA ALA A 19 32.73 17.29 -12.43
C ALA A 19 33.60 17.70 -13.64
N GLY A 20 33.06 17.61 -14.87
CA GLY A 20 33.76 17.93 -16.12
C GLY A 20 33.81 16.73 -17.09
N ASN A 21 34.07 16.99 -18.38
CA ASN A 21 33.99 16.00 -19.46
C ASN A 21 35.29 15.88 -20.29
N THR A 22 36.43 16.18 -19.68
CA THR A 22 37.74 16.27 -20.34
C THR A 22 38.78 15.39 -19.66
N ALA A 23 38.37 14.21 -19.16
CA ALA A 23 39.29 13.24 -18.57
C ALA A 23 40.51 13.00 -19.49
N PRO A 24 41.73 12.85 -18.93
CA PRO A 24 42.04 12.61 -17.51
C PRO A 24 42.21 13.89 -16.65
N ALA A 25 41.66 15.04 -17.06
CA ALA A 25 41.68 16.25 -16.25
C ALA A 25 41.02 16.05 -14.86
N GLY A 26 41.50 16.82 -13.87
CA GLY A 26 40.90 16.91 -12.54
C GLY A 26 39.51 17.56 -12.56
N VAL A 27 38.81 17.53 -11.43
CA VAL A 27 37.48 18.15 -11.29
C VAL A 27 37.54 19.64 -11.65
N ALA A 28 36.64 20.08 -12.53
CA ALA A 28 36.58 21.46 -13.01
C ALA A 28 35.87 22.38 -12.00
N TYR A 29 36.24 23.65 -11.98
CA TYR A 29 35.45 24.67 -11.28
C TYR A 29 34.13 24.94 -12.03
N PRO A 30 33.00 25.13 -11.33
CA PRO A 30 32.90 25.34 -9.87
C PRO A 30 32.78 24.06 -9.03
N ALA A 31 32.70 22.87 -9.61
CA ALA A 31 32.55 21.61 -8.85
C ALA A 31 33.71 21.34 -7.89
N ALA A 32 34.91 21.81 -8.21
CA ALA A 32 36.09 21.68 -7.34
C ALA A 32 36.07 22.58 -6.08
N TYR A 33 35.10 23.50 -5.92
CA TYR A 33 34.99 24.26 -4.68
C TYR A 33 34.43 23.37 -3.55
N PRO A 34 34.99 23.41 -2.32
CA PRO A 34 34.54 22.56 -1.20
C PRO A 34 33.05 22.67 -0.85
N ALA A 35 32.45 23.83 -1.09
CA ALA A 35 31.03 24.10 -0.84
C ALA A 35 30.09 23.52 -1.93
N VAL A 36 30.63 22.93 -3.00
CA VAL A 36 29.87 22.41 -4.14
C VAL A 36 29.90 20.88 -4.14
N LEU A 37 28.74 20.26 -4.36
CA LEU A 37 28.61 18.83 -4.55
C LEU A 37 29.02 18.48 -5.99
N ALA A 38 30.26 17.99 -6.16
CA ALA A 38 30.78 17.58 -7.46
C ALA A 38 30.19 16.23 -7.88
N VAL A 39 29.63 16.17 -9.10
CA VAL A 39 28.95 14.99 -9.64
C VAL A 39 29.68 14.43 -10.85
N ALA A 40 30.19 13.21 -10.72
CA ALA A 40 30.76 12.44 -11.83
C ALA A 40 29.69 11.72 -12.64
N ALA A 41 30.06 11.25 -13.84
CA ALA A 41 29.17 10.53 -14.74
C ALA A 41 29.46 9.03 -14.74
N THR A 42 28.41 8.21 -14.67
CA THR A 42 28.47 6.76 -14.91
C THR A 42 27.79 6.36 -16.22
N ASP A 43 28.18 5.20 -16.74
CA ASP A 43 27.42 4.46 -17.74
C ASP A 43 26.32 3.58 -17.09
N ARG A 44 25.62 2.79 -17.92
CA ARG A 44 24.55 1.88 -17.44
C ARG A 44 25.04 0.70 -16.59
N ASN A 45 26.34 0.45 -16.57
CA ASN A 45 26.98 -0.65 -15.83
C ASN A 45 27.64 -0.14 -14.53
N ASP A 46 27.30 1.07 -14.10
CA ASP A 46 27.84 1.74 -12.93
C ASP A 46 29.34 2.02 -12.98
N GLN A 47 29.93 1.99 -14.19
CA GLN A 47 31.32 2.35 -14.42
C GLN A 47 31.42 3.85 -14.68
N ARG A 48 32.53 4.49 -14.27
CA ARG A 48 32.78 5.89 -14.62
C ARG A 48 32.80 6.04 -16.14
N ALA A 49 32.06 7.01 -16.66
CA ALA A 49 32.08 7.33 -18.08
C ALA A 49 33.49 7.80 -18.48
N TYR A 50 34.01 7.33 -19.62
CA TYR A 50 35.42 7.53 -20.00
C TYR A 50 35.84 9.01 -20.00
N TYR A 51 34.92 9.92 -20.34
CA TYR A 51 35.17 11.36 -20.41
C TYR A 51 35.06 12.08 -19.05
N SER A 52 34.45 11.48 -18.03
CA SER A 52 34.16 12.13 -16.75
C SER A 52 35.44 12.49 -16.03
N ASN A 53 35.64 13.75 -15.68
CA ASN A 53 36.75 14.16 -14.82
C ASN A 53 36.66 13.44 -13.46
N MET A 54 37.80 13.28 -12.81
CA MET A 54 37.96 12.54 -11.56
C MET A 54 38.88 13.32 -10.61
N GLY A 55 38.79 13.05 -9.32
CA GLY A 55 39.59 13.74 -8.32
C GLY A 55 39.03 13.56 -6.92
N PRO A 56 39.77 13.98 -5.88
CA PRO A 56 39.32 13.87 -4.50
C PRO A 56 38.05 14.69 -4.20
N GLU A 57 37.66 15.63 -5.06
CA GLU A 57 36.46 16.46 -4.89
C GLU A 57 35.16 15.76 -5.31
N VAL A 58 35.22 14.66 -6.08
CA VAL A 58 34.03 13.93 -6.52
C VAL A 58 33.25 13.41 -5.31
N ALA A 59 32.02 13.87 -5.15
CA ALA A 59 31.20 13.52 -4.00
C ALA A 59 30.33 12.28 -4.25
N LEU A 60 29.73 12.18 -5.44
CA LEU A 60 28.99 11.03 -5.93
C LEU A 60 28.94 11.04 -7.46
N ALA A 61 28.42 9.97 -8.05
CA ALA A 61 28.18 9.89 -9.48
C ALA A 61 26.70 9.65 -9.80
N ALA A 62 26.29 9.95 -11.03
CA ALA A 62 24.96 9.62 -11.54
C ALA A 62 25.02 9.32 -13.04
N PRO A 63 24.00 8.69 -13.64
CA PRO A 63 24.00 8.37 -15.06
C PRO A 63 24.26 9.60 -15.93
N GLY A 64 25.36 9.57 -16.69
CA GLY A 64 25.73 10.61 -17.65
C GLY A 64 25.79 10.09 -19.09
N GLY A 65 25.73 8.77 -19.27
CA GLY A 65 25.68 8.13 -20.59
C GLY A 65 27.03 8.04 -21.29
N LEU A 66 27.03 7.33 -22.43
CA LEU A 66 28.15 7.16 -23.36
C LEU A 66 27.67 7.42 -24.80
N THR A 67 28.59 7.54 -25.76
CA THR A 67 28.26 7.80 -27.18
C THR A 67 27.23 6.82 -27.76
N ASN A 68 27.15 5.58 -27.25
CA ASN A 68 26.17 4.57 -27.64
C ASN A 68 25.04 4.35 -26.60
N GLN A 69 25.00 5.17 -25.54
CA GLN A 69 24.09 5.07 -24.41
C GLN A 69 23.73 6.50 -23.95
N LEU A 70 22.99 7.20 -24.79
CA LEU A 70 22.72 8.63 -24.60
C LEU A 70 21.62 8.84 -23.54
N ILE A 71 21.68 9.95 -22.82
CA ILE A 71 20.60 10.41 -21.94
C ILE A 71 19.59 11.20 -22.77
N TYR A 72 18.34 10.76 -22.75
CA TYR A 72 17.23 11.43 -23.42
C TYR A 72 16.63 12.51 -22.51
N SER A 73 16.41 13.71 -23.05
CA SER A 73 15.78 14.81 -22.32
C SER A 73 15.02 15.76 -23.25
N THR A 74 14.19 16.61 -22.66
CA THR A 74 13.50 17.69 -23.35
C THR A 74 14.51 18.71 -23.88
N TRP A 75 14.25 19.28 -25.06
CA TRP A 75 15.15 20.25 -25.68
C TRP A 75 14.39 21.37 -26.37
N PRO A 76 14.73 22.65 -26.11
CA PRO A 76 14.12 23.77 -26.82
C PRO A 76 14.30 23.66 -28.33
N ALA A 77 13.22 23.94 -29.07
CA ALA A 77 13.27 24.03 -30.52
C ALA A 77 14.27 25.13 -30.95
N GLY A 78 15.16 24.81 -31.90
CA GLY A 78 16.14 25.75 -32.46
C GLY A 78 17.53 25.73 -31.83
N LEU A 79 17.76 24.98 -30.75
CA LEU A 79 19.11 24.74 -30.23
C LEU A 79 19.75 23.51 -30.91
N ARG A 80 21.04 23.60 -31.25
CA ARG A 80 21.78 22.47 -31.82
C ARG A 80 21.83 21.32 -30.81
N CYS A 81 21.39 20.15 -31.24
CA CYS A 81 21.55 18.91 -30.50
C CYS A 81 22.10 17.82 -31.43
N SER A 82 22.79 16.83 -30.86
CA SER A 82 23.12 15.57 -31.51
C SER A 82 21.89 14.65 -31.49
N THR A 83 21.02 14.66 -32.51
CA THR A 83 19.78 13.85 -32.48
C THR A 83 19.62 12.82 -33.60
N THR A 84 19.22 11.62 -33.17
CA THR A 84 18.21 10.75 -33.82
C THR A 84 16.83 10.83 -33.12
N ALA A 85 16.63 11.80 -32.21
CA ALA A 85 15.44 11.97 -31.37
C ALA A 85 14.27 12.75 -32.03
N PRO A 86 13.01 12.52 -31.60
CA PRO A 86 11.84 13.30 -32.02
C PRO A 86 11.93 14.81 -31.72
N ALA A 87 11.11 15.60 -32.41
CA ALA A 87 11.02 17.05 -32.21
C ALA A 87 10.69 17.42 -30.75
N GLY A 88 11.39 18.44 -30.22
CA GLY A 88 11.24 18.88 -28.82
C GLY A 88 12.07 18.06 -27.81
N SER A 89 12.91 17.15 -28.28
CA SER A 89 13.77 16.32 -27.44
C SER A 89 15.19 16.20 -27.99
N CYS A 90 16.11 15.79 -27.13
CA CYS A 90 17.53 15.66 -27.44
C CYS A 90 18.14 14.47 -26.70
N THR A 91 19.23 13.97 -27.27
CA THR A 91 20.08 12.96 -26.66
C THR A 91 21.45 13.55 -26.41
N ALA A 92 21.96 13.44 -25.18
CA ALA A 92 23.24 14.00 -24.79
C ALA A 92 24.00 13.06 -23.85
N ILE A 93 25.29 13.33 -23.70
CA ILE A 93 26.14 12.71 -22.67
C ILE A 93 26.84 13.82 -21.89
N GLY A 94 27.14 13.56 -20.63
CA GLY A 94 27.95 14.46 -19.83
C GLY A 94 27.65 14.39 -18.34
N THR A 95 28.62 14.83 -17.56
CA THR A 95 28.48 15.12 -16.12
C THR A 95 27.41 16.18 -15.84
N SER A 96 27.05 17.01 -16.82
CA SER A 96 25.91 17.93 -16.75
C SER A 96 24.56 17.22 -16.54
N MET A 97 24.35 16.09 -17.21
CA MET A 97 23.13 15.28 -17.06
C MET A 97 23.14 14.60 -15.69
N SER A 98 24.29 14.07 -15.27
CA SER A 98 24.48 13.51 -13.93
C SER A 98 24.16 14.53 -12.82
N ALA A 99 24.68 15.75 -12.93
CA ALA A 99 24.40 16.83 -11.98
C ALA A 99 22.90 17.15 -11.90
N ALA A 100 22.19 17.16 -13.04
CA ALA A 100 20.75 17.39 -13.06
C ALA A 100 19.96 16.29 -12.32
N PHE A 101 20.35 15.01 -12.46
CA PHE A 101 19.73 13.92 -11.70
C PHE A 101 19.91 14.09 -10.19
N VAL A 102 21.13 14.45 -9.75
CA VAL A 102 21.41 14.69 -8.32
C VAL A 102 20.62 15.89 -7.79
N THR A 103 20.52 16.98 -8.57
CA THR A 103 19.69 18.14 -8.21
C THR A 103 18.21 17.76 -8.07
N GLY A 104 17.68 16.94 -8.98
CA GLY A 104 16.30 16.44 -8.89
C GLY A 104 16.07 15.58 -7.64
N ALA A 105 17.02 14.70 -7.31
CA ALA A 105 16.96 13.90 -6.09
C ALA A 105 17.00 14.76 -4.82
N ALA A 106 17.87 15.79 -4.79
CA ALA A 106 17.92 16.75 -3.70
C ALA A 106 16.57 17.47 -3.48
N ALA A 107 15.93 17.89 -4.58
CA ALA A 107 14.61 18.53 -4.52
C ALA A 107 13.52 17.59 -3.98
N LEU A 108 13.53 16.30 -4.35
CA LEU A 108 12.61 15.30 -3.79
C LEU A 108 12.80 15.11 -2.28
N ILE A 109 14.05 15.04 -1.82
CA ILE A 109 14.37 14.94 -0.38
C ILE A 109 13.80 16.17 0.36
N TRP A 110 14.06 17.38 -0.14
CA TRP A 110 13.54 18.61 0.48
C TRP A 110 12.02 18.72 0.43
N GLY A 111 11.37 18.22 -0.63
CA GLY A 111 9.93 18.17 -0.71
C GLY A 111 9.30 17.32 0.41
N LEU A 112 10.00 16.26 0.83
CA LEU A 112 9.57 15.39 1.95
C LEU A 112 9.99 15.94 3.31
N ARG A 113 11.12 16.67 3.38
CA ARG A 113 11.69 17.22 4.60
C ARG A 113 12.14 18.67 4.40
N PRO A 114 11.20 19.62 4.38
CA PRO A 114 11.52 21.04 4.21
C PRO A 114 12.38 21.62 5.34
N ASP A 115 12.47 20.91 6.47
CA ASP A 115 13.25 21.28 7.65
C ASP A 115 14.75 20.95 7.55
N LEU A 116 15.17 20.17 6.54
CA LEU A 116 16.58 19.82 6.38
C LEU A 116 17.41 21.02 5.89
N THR A 117 18.64 21.12 6.39
CA THR A 117 19.67 22.00 5.82
C THR A 117 20.24 21.41 4.53
N ALA A 118 20.93 22.22 3.73
CA ALA A 118 21.66 21.73 2.55
C ALA A 118 22.63 20.60 2.89
N ASP A 119 23.32 20.69 4.04
CA ASP A 119 24.20 19.63 4.53
C ASP A 119 23.44 18.34 4.89
N GLY A 120 22.23 18.46 5.45
CA GLY A 120 21.36 17.32 5.72
C GLY A 120 20.93 16.60 4.44
N VAL A 121 20.56 17.35 3.40
CA VAL A 121 20.20 16.78 2.09
C VAL A 121 21.42 16.14 1.43
N LYS A 122 22.57 16.82 1.44
CA LYS A 122 23.85 16.28 0.97
C LYS A 122 24.21 14.98 1.68
N ALA A 123 24.08 14.94 3.01
CA ALA A 123 24.37 13.74 3.80
C ALA A 123 23.51 12.55 3.37
N ILE A 124 22.20 12.75 3.17
CA ILE A 124 21.29 11.68 2.70
C ILE A 124 21.70 11.18 1.32
N LEU A 125 21.98 12.08 0.36
CA LEU A 125 22.40 11.68 -0.99
C LEU A 125 23.70 10.84 -0.97
N LEU A 126 24.65 11.19 -0.12
CA LEU A 126 25.93 10.49 0.02
C LEU A 126 25.79 9.16 0.79
N GLU A 127 25.06 9.15 1.91
CA GLU A 127 24.84 7.95 2.74
C GLU A 127 24.11 6.84 1.97
N THR A 128 23.19 7.24 1.10
CA THR A 128 22.35 6.32 0.34
C THR A 128 22.89 5.98 -1.04
N ALA A 129 24.01 6.59 -1.46
CA ALA A 129 24.63 6.28 -2.74
C ALA A 129 24.99 4.79 -2.82
N ARG A 130 24.69 4.18 -3.97
CA ARG A 130 24.98 2.78 -4.22
C ARG A 130 26.45 2.61 -4.58
N ALA A 131 27.18 1.89 -3.74
CA ALA A 131 28.57 1.53 -4.02
C ALA A 131 28.69 0.79 -5.37
N THR A 132 29.59 1.24 -6.24
CA THR A 132 29.84 0.65 -7.56
C THR A 132 31.08 -0.24 -7.58
N GLY A 133 31.91 -0.17 -6.54
CA GLY A 133 33.23 -0.81 -6.46
C GLY A 133 34.36 -0.04 -7.15
N ALA A 134 34.06 1.07 -7.84
CA ALA A 134 35.07 1.94 -8.43
C ALA A 134 35.77 2.81 -7.35
N PRO A 135 37.00 3.30 -7.62
CA PRO A 135 37.70 4.19 -6.71
C PRO A 135 36.89 5.45 -6.36
N ALA A 136 37.01 5.93 -5.12
CA ALA A 136 36.28 7.11 -4.66
C ALA A 136 36.61 8.38 -5.48
N GLN A 137 37.82 8.49 -6.04
CA GLN A 137 38.18 9.61 -6.92
C GLN A 137 37.37 9.62 -8.22
N GLU A 138 36.84 8.46 -8.64
CA GLU A 138 36.08 8.30 -9.88
C GLU A 138 34.58 8.49 -9.68
N VAL A 139 34.04 8.05 -8.55
CA VAL A 139 32.58 8.01 -8.30
C VAL A 139 32.13 8.52 -6.94
N GLY A 140 33.05 9.01 -6.11
CA GLY A 140 32.75 9.49 -4.75
C GLY A 140 32.18 8.37 -3.88
N ALA A 141 31.05 8.67 -3.22
CA ALA A 141 30.29 7.70 -2.42
C ALA A 141 29.64 6.57 -3.25
N GLY A 142 29.63 6.68 -4.58
CA GLY A 142 29.01 5.74 -5.50
C GLY A 142 27.95 6.39 -6.38
N ARG A 143 27.12 5.58 -7.03
CA ARG A 143 26.05 6.07 -7.91
C ARG A 143 24.84 6.50 -7.09
N LEU A 144 24.25 7.64 -7.42
CA LEU A 144 22.96 8.09 -6.92
C LEU A 144 21.93 6.95 -6.87
N ASP A 145 21.28 6.81 -5.72
CA ASP A 145 20.13 5.93 -5.50
C ASP A 145 18.96 6.76 -4.96
N VAL A 146 18.10 7.22 -5.87
CA VAL A 146 16.96 8.08 -5.52
C VAL A 146 15.98 7.37 -4.60
N TYR A 147 15.81 6.06 -4.78
CA TYR A 147 14.88 5.28 -3.98
C TYR A 147 15.35 5.19 -2.52
N ALA A 148 16.61 4.83 -2.31
CA ALA A 148 17.20 4.77 -0.98
C ALA A 148 17.20 6.16 -0.33
N ALA A 149 17.53 7.22 -1.09
CA ALA A 149 17.49 8.60 -0.60
C ALA A 149 16.08 9.04 -0.14
N VAL A 150 15.04 8.75 -0.92
CA VAL A 150 13.65 9.04 -0.55
C VAL A 150 13.23 8.25 0.68
N ARG A 151 13.54 6.94 0.73
CA ARG A 151 13.26 6.12 1.93
C ARG A 151 13.97 6.65 3.17
N ARG A 152 15.19 7.17 3.03
CA ARG A 152 15.97 7.78 4.12
C ARG A 152 15.41 9.13 4.56
N ALA A 153 14.84 9.90 3.63
CA ALA A 153 14.25 11.21 3.89
C ALA A 153 12.87 11.13 4.57
N LEU A 154 12.06 10.11 4.25
CA LEU A 154 10.77 9.90 4.91
C LEU A 154 10.93 9.90 6.43
N VAL A 155 10.00 10.56 7.12
CA VAL A 155 9.96 10.59 8.58
C VAL A 155 9.67 9.18 9.09
N SER A 156 10.50 8.67 10.02
CA SER A 156 10.21 7.40 10.69
C SER A 156 8.90 7.51 11.44
N ASP A 157 7.99 6.58 11.19
CA ASP A 157 6.62 6.65 11.66
C ASP A 157 6.03 5.26 11.89
N LEU A 158 4.96 5.17 12.67
CA LEU A 158 4.22 3.92 12.87
C LEU A 158 3.08 3.83 11.85
N ARG A 159 3.00 2.71 11.15
CA ARG A 159 1.88 2.39 10.25
C ARG A 159 1.36 0.99 10.55
N LEU A 160 0.05 0.85 10.68
CA LEU A 160 -0.61 -0.44 10.83
C LEU A 160 -1.25 -0.88 9.51
N SER A 161 -1.27 -2.19 9.28
CA SER A 161 -2.08 -2.78 8.19
C SER A 161 -3.58 -2.65 8.41
N ARG A 162 -4.02 -2.42 9.65
CA ARG A 162 -5.44 -2.23 10.03
C ARG A 162 -5.55 -1.06 11.00
N SER A 163 -6.55 -0.19 10.79
CA SER A 163 -6.82 0.94 11.68
C SER A 163 -7.64 0.56 12.92
N GLN A 164 -8.33 -0.58 12.89
CA GLN A 164 -9.10 -1.14 14.02
C GLN A 164 -9.29 -2.65 13.85
N VAL A 165 -9.65 -3.32 14.95
CA VAL A 165 -10.07 -4.73 14.96
C VAL A 165 -11.43 -4.84 15.65
N SER A 166 -12.35 -5.58 15.04
CA SER A 166 -13.73 -5.72 15.50
C SER A 166 -14.17 -7.17 15.40
N HIS A 167 -14.72 -7.72 16.48
CA HIS A 167 -15.28 -9.07 16.49
C HIS A 167 -16.68 -9.11 17.11
N LEU A 168 -17.50 -10.02 16.59
CA LEU A 168 -18.77 -10.44 17.17
C LEU A 168 -18.59 -11.89 17.63
N LEU A 169 -18.79 -12.16 18.93
CA LEU A 169 -18.48 -13.43 19.59
C LEU A 169 -19.68 -13.93 20.38
N ALA A 170 -19.75 -15.25 20.62
CA ALA A 170 -20.68 -15.83 21.57
C ALA A 170 -20.01 -15.85 22.96
N THR A 171 -20.83 -15.93 24.01
CA THR A 171 -20.32 -16.36 25.32
C THR A 171 -19.65 -17.73 25.15
N HIS A 172 -18.48 -17.91 25.79
CA HIS A 172 -17.67 -19.14 25.68
C HIS A 172 -17.06 -19.43 24.30
N SER A 173 -17.04 -18.47 23.37
CA SER A 173 -16.22 -18.60 22.15
C SER A 173 -14.74 -18.89 22.50
N PRO A 174 -14.01 -19.64 21.66
CA PRO A 174 -12.59 -19.88 21.88
C PRO A 174 -11.79 -18.57 21.86
N VAL A 175 -10.60 -18.61 22.49
CA VAL A 175 -9.66 -17.48 22.43
C VAL A 175 -9.25 -17.26 20.98
N LEU A 176 -9.47 -16.05 20.48
CA LEU A 176 -9.02 -15.64 19.16
C LEU A 176 -7.60 -15.09 19.25
N THR A 177 -6.80 -15.38 18.23
CA THR A 177 -5.47 -14.78 18.05
C THR A 177 -5.51 -13.92 16.80
N GLU A 178 -5.24 -12.64 16.97
CA GLU A 178 -5.18 -11.64 15.91
C GLU A 178 -3.75 -11.17 15.70
N SER A 179 -3.43 -10.76 14.47
CA SER A 179 -2.12 -10.20 14.14
C SER A 179 -2.28 -9.02 13.19
N VAL A 180 -1.60 -7.92 13.52
CA VAL A 180 -1.50 -6.74 12.66
C VAL A 180 -0.05 -6.49 12.30
N THR A 181 0.19 -6.01 11.08
CA THR A 181 1.53 -5.68 10.62
C THR A 181 1.83 -4.24 10.99
N LEU A 182 2.92 -4.05 11.73
CA LEU A 182 3.50 -2.75 12.02
C LEU A 182 4.65 -2.48 11.05
N SER A 183 4.60 -1.32 10.40
CA SER A 183 5.61 -0.92 9.41
C SER A 183 6.08 0.51 9.63
N ASN A 184 7.25 0.82 9.07
CA ASN A 184 7.85 2.14 9.08
C ASN A 184 8.21 2.51 7.63
N PRO A 185 7.72 3.65 7.12
CA PRO A 185 7.98 4.06 5.73
C PRO A 185 9.44 4.47 5.50
N SER A 186 10.17 4.81 6.57
CA SER A 186 11.55 5.27 6.53
C SER A 186 12.56 4.12 6.67
N SER A 187 13.73 4.26 6.04
CA SER A 187 14.86 3.36 6.31
C SER A 187 15.55 3.66 7.65
N GLU A 188 15.31 4.82 8.27
CA GLU A 188 15.73 5.07 9.65
C GLU A 188 14.95 4.18 10.62
N PRO A 189 15.64 3.44 11.51
CA PRO A 189 14.97 2.53 12.44
C PRO A 189 14.11 3.28 13.45
N LEU A 190 12.96 2.69 13.77
CA LEU A 190 12.05 3.11 14.81
C LEU A 190 11.92 1.96 15.80
N THR A 191 12.30 2.20 17.06
CA THR A 191 12.02 1.24 18.14
C THR A 191 10.57 1.38 18.57
N TRP A 192 9.91 0.28 18.94
CA TRP A 192 8.51 0.31 19.32
C TRP A 192 8.22 -0.64 20.48
N GLU A 193 7.18 -0.32 21.24
CA GLU A 193 6.61 -1.15 22.29
C GLU A 193 5.09 -0.97 22.27
N ALA A 194 4.35 -2.07 22.40
CA ALA A 194 2.89 -2.05 22.48
C ALA A 194 2.42 -2.36 23.90
N THR A 195 1.41 -1.63 24.36
CA THR A 195 0.83 -1.78 25.70
C THR A 195 -0.70 -1.83 25.57
N PRO A 196 -1.38 -2.73 26.29
CA PRO A 196 -2.83 -2.70 26.34
C PRO A 196 -3.30 -1.46 27.13
N SER A 197 -4.27 -0.75 26.57
CA SER A 197 -4.92 0.41 27.18
C SER A 197 -6.42 0.12 27.24
N GLY A 198 -6.88 -0.44 28.37
CA GLY A 198 -8.22 -0.98 28.51
C GLY A 198 -8.29 -2.46 28.13
N GLY A 199 -9.50 -3.00 27.96
CA GLY A 199 -9.71 -4.41 27.62
C GLY A 199 -9.27 -5.41 28.71
N THR A 200 -9.16 -4.98 29.96
CA THR A 200 -8.67 -5.80 31.07
C THR A 200 -9.48 -7.10 31.20
N GLY A 201 -8.77 -8.23 31.24
CA GLY A 201 -9.36 -9.55 31.41
C GLY A 201 -9.77 -10.26 30.11
N TRP A 202 -9.79 -9.57 28.96
CA TRP A 202 -10.15 -10.18 27.69
C TRP A 202 -9.25 -9.82 26.51
N LEU A 203 -8.45 -8.75 26.60
CA LEU A 203 -7.44 -8.40 25.61
C LEU A 203 -6.05 -8.61 26.21
N ALA A 204 -5.20 -9.41 25.55
CA ALA A 204 -3.84 -9.66 25.99
C ALA A 204 -2.84 -9.61 24.83
N LEU A 205 -1.69 -8.97 25.05
CA LEU A 205 -0.61 -8.94 24.07
C LEU A 205 0.26 -10.19 24.19
N GLN A 206 0.75 -10.72 23.07
CA GLN A 206 1.73 -11.80 23.07
C GLN A 206 3.14 -11.22 22.89
N GLY A 207 3.90 -11.15 23.99
CA GLY A 207 5.32 -10.80 23.95
C GLY A 207 6.20 -11.94 24.48
N GLU A 208 7.48 -11.90 24.14
CA GLU A 208 8.46 -12.90 24.59
C GLU A 208 8.74 -12.76 26.09
N GLY A 209 8.84 -13.89 26.81
CA GLY A 209 9.25 -13.90 28.21
C GLY A 209 8.32 -13.15 29.18
N GLY A 210 7.05 -12.93 28.80
CA GLY A 210 6.08 -12.19 29.62
C GLY A 210 6.24 -10.67 29.59
N GLN A 211 7.08 -10.14 28.70
CA GLN A 211 7.21 -8.70 28.46
C GLN A 211 6.16 -8.21 27.46
N ASN A 212 5.95 -6.89 27.42
CA ASN A 212 5.20 -6.27 26.34
C ASN A 212 5.91 -6.52 24.99
N PRO A 213 5.17 -6.79 23.90
CA PRO A 213 5.79 -6.93 22.59
C PRO A 213 6.39 -5.59 22.15
N GLY A 214 7.59 -5.69 21.59
CA GLY A 214 8.34 -4.56 21.10
C GLY A 214 9.53 -4.99 20.26
N GLY A 215 10.22 -4.03 19.67
CA GLY A 215 11.37 -4.29 18.81
C GLY A 215 11.79 -3.08 18.01
N SER A 216 12.40 -3.32 16.85
CA SER A 216 12.78 -2.26 15.90
C SER A 216 12.20 -2.57 14.53
N ILE A 217 11.64 -1.57 13.88
CA ILE A 217 11.14 -1.64 12.50
C ILE A 217 11.81 -0.60 11.63
N ARG A 218 11.98 -0.93 10.35
CA ARG A 218 12.41 0.00 9.30
C ARG A 218 11.78 -0.42 7.98
N TYR A 219 11.91 0.41 6.96
CA TYR A 219 11.43 0.08 5.63
C TYR A 219 11.96 -1.29 5.16
N GLY A 220 11.05 -2.13 4.66
CA GLY A 220 11.37 -3.51 4.23
C GLY A 220 11.57 -4.53 5.36
N GLN A 221 11.44 -4.11 6.63
CA GLN A 221 11.54 -4.98 7.82
C GLN A 221 10.37 -4.67 8.78
N PRO A 222 9.13 -5.08 8.42
CA PRO A 222 7.97 -4.91 9.29
C PRO A 222 8.02 -5.87 10.48
N ALA A 223 7.21 -5.60 11.50
CA ALA A 223 6.99 -6.49 12.63
C ALA A 223 5.52 -6.93 12.71
N GLN A 224 5.27 -8.11 13.26
CA GLN A 224 3.93 -8.58 13.57
C GLN A 224 3.61 -8.27 15.04
N LEU A 225 2.51 -7.56 15.27
CA LEU A 225 1.94 -7.37 16.60
C LEU A 225 0.81 -8.37 16.76
N THR A 226 1.04 -9.38 17.59
CA THR A 226 0.07 -10.45 17.87
C THR A 226 -0.57 -10.25 19.24
N PHE A 227 -1.87 -10.43 19.30
CA PHE A 227 -2.65 -10.31 20.53
C PHE A 227 -3.82 -11.29 20.54
N THR A 228 -4.35 -11.56 21.72
CA THR A 228 -5.48 -12.45 21.90
C THR A 228 -6.71 -11.74 22.43
N ILE A 229 -7.86 -12.23 21.99
CA ILE A 229 -9.18 -11.83 22.46
C ILE A 229 -9.81 -13.05 23.12
N SER A 230 -10.03 -12.98 24.44
CA SER A 230 -10.58 -14.05 25.26
C SER A 230 -11.99 -13.67 25.74
N PRO A 231 -13.06 -14.16 25.08
CA PRO A 231 -14.43 -13.91 25.51
C PRO A 231 -14.90 -14.85 26.61
N THR A 232 -14.06 -15.80 27.06
CA THR A 232 -14.42 -16.92 27.93
C THR A 232 -15.09 -16.51 29.25
N HIS A 233 -14.78 -15.30 29.75
CA HIS A 233 -15.35 -14.74 30.98
C HIS A 233 -16.22 -13.51 30.74
N LEU A 234 -16.48 -13.16 29.49
CA LEU A 234 -17.32 -12.02 29.14
C LEU A 234 -18.79 -12.42 29.10
N ALA A 235 -19.62 -11.64 29.79
CA ALA A 235 -21.06 -11.71 29.61
C ALA A 235 -21.45 -11.12 28.24
N ALA A 236 -22.70 -11.32 27.81
CA ALA A 236 -23.21 -10.64 26.64
C ALA A 236 -23.15 -9.11 26.85
N GLY A 237 -22.60 -8.38 25.89
CA GLY A 237 -22.34 -6.95 25.99
C GLY A 237 -21.43 -6.44 24.89
N ASN A 238 -21.08 -5.15 24.96
CA ASN A 238 -20.12 -4.52 24.06
C ASN A 238 -18.89 -4.11 24.85
N TYR A 239 -17.72 -4.49 24.36
CA TYR A 239 -16.44 -4.31 25.02
C TYR A 239 -15.49 -3.53 24.10
N HIS A 240 -14.71 -2.64 24.71
CA HIS A 240 -13.74 -1.79 24.03
C HIS A 240 -12.40 -1.83 24.76
N GLY A 241 -11.33 -1.96 24.01
CA GLY A 241 -9.95 -1.85 24.48
C GLY A 241 -9.09 -1.26 23.39
N ASP A 242 -8.00 -0.62 23.76
CA ASP A 242 -7.00 -0.13 22.80
C ASP A 242 -5.69 -0.88 22.99
N ILE A 243 -4.90 -0.98 21.92
CA ILE A 243 -3.48 -1.27 22.02
C ILE A 243 -2.73 0.01 21.67
N ALA A 244 -2.03 0.58 22.63
CA ALA A 244 -1.19 1.75 22.44
C ALA A 244 0.22 1.30 22.01
N ILE A 245 0.61 1.63 20.78
CA ILE A 245 1.94 1.40 20.23
C ILE A 245 2.73 2.70 20.33
N THR A 246 3.81 2.69 21.11
CA THR A 246 4.73 3.82 21.25
C THR A 246 5.98 3.54 20.44
N GLY A 247 6.25 4.37 19.44
CA GLY A 247 7.47 4.37 18.65
C GLY A 247 8.44 5.44 19.16
N ARG A 248 9.73 5.12 19.27
CA ARG A 248 10.81 6.07 19.58
C ARG A 248 11.81 6.13 18.44
N ARG A 249 11.99 7.35 17.91
CA ARG A 249 12.96 7.67 16.85
C ARG A 249 14.37 7.80 17.41
N ALA A 250 15.38 7.77 16.54
CA ALA A 250 16.78 7.95 16.93
C ALA A 250 17.05 9.28 17.65
N ASN A 251 16.31 10.34 17.32
CA ASN A 251 16.39 11.64 18.00
C ASN A 251 15.62 11.70 19.33
N SER A 252 15.20 10.56 19.89
CA SER A 252 14.40 10.42 21.12
C SER A 252 12.97 10.99 21.06
N SER A 253 12.55 11.60 19.94
CA SER A 253 11.13 11.95 19.76
C SER A 253 10.28 10.69 19.64
N SER A 254 9.05 10.76 20.12
CA SER A 254 8.11 9.65 20.07
C SER A 254 6.99 9.88 19.05
N VAL A 255 6.36 8.79 18.65
CA VAL A 255 5.06 8.76 17.99
C VAL A 255 4.22 7.71 18.70
N VAL A 256 2.95 7.99 18.89
CA VAL A 256 2.01 7.04 19.51
C VAL A 256 0.89 6.78 18.52
N LEU A 257 0.62 5.50 18.29
CA LEU A 257 -0.49 5.03 17.48
C LEU A 257 -1.38 4.16 18.36
N LYS A 258 -2.70 4.29 18.22
CA LYS A 258 -3.66 3.44 18.92
C LYS A 258 -4.35 2.52 17.92
N LEU A 259 -4.44 1.23 18.27
CA LEU A 259 -5.27 0.26 17.58
C LEU A 259 -6.51 -0.02 18.45
N PRO A 260 -7.70 0.49 18.07
CA PRO A 260 -8.94 0.15 18.75
C PRO A 260 -9.31 -1.32 18.49
N VAL A 261 -9.69 -2.01 19.56
CA VAL A 261 -10.20 -3.38 19.56
C VAL A 261 -11.60 -3.37 20.16
N THR A 262 -12.58 -3.79 19.37
CA THR A 262 -13.99 -3.82 19.77
C THR A 262 -14.52 -5.23 19.70
N VAL A 263 -15.20 -5.66 20.76
CA VAL A 263 -15.76 -7.01 20.85
C VAL A 263 -17.21 -6.90 21.28
N GLN A 264 -18.11 -7.41 20.45
CA GLN A 264 -19.51 -7.58 20.82
C GLN A 264 -19.72 -9.03 21.20
N VAL A 265 -20.08 -9.29 22.46
CA VAL A 265 -20.38 -10.64 22.95
C VAL A 265 -21.90 -10.79 23.01
N ARG A 266 -22.42 -11.92 22.50
CA ARG A 266 -23.84 -12.30 22.56
C ARG A 266 -23.98 -13.61 23.32
N THR A 267 -25.16 -13.87 23.89
CA THR A 267 -25.41 -15.11 24.66
C THR A 267 -25.18 -16.35 23.82
N ALA A 268 -25.62 -16.32 22.57
CA ALA A 268 -25.27 -17.28 21.53
C ALA A 268 -25.16 -16.52 20.21
N LEU A 269 -24.29 -17.02 19.31
CA LEU A 269 -24.26 -16.60 17.92
C LEU A 269 -25.05 -17.63 17.13
N ASN A 270 -26.35 -17.42 17.01
CA ASN A 270 -27.19 -18.27 16.15
C ASN A 270 -27.19 -17.75 14.71
N GLN A 271 -26.84 -16.48 14.50
CA GLN A 271 -26.70 -15.79 13.21
C GLN A 271 -25.63 -14.70 13.35
N VAL A 272 -24.66 -14.63 12.42
CA VAL A 272 -23.63 -13.60 12.38
C VAL A 272 -24.15 -12.41 11.56
N TYR A 273 -24.13 -11.20 12.10
CA TYR A 273 -24.35 -9.97 11.31
C TYR A 273 -23.09 -9.12 11.40
N LEU A 274 -22.54 -8.78 10.24
CA LEU A 274 -21.46 -7.81 10.17
C LEU A 274 -22.03 -6.42 10.51
N PRO A 275 -21.40 -5.64 11.40
CA PRO A 275 -21.82 -4.25 11.60
C PRO A 275 -21.74 -3.50 10.27
N ARG A 276 -22.63 -2.52 10.08
CA ARG A 276 -22.57 -1.55 8.96
C ARG A 276 -21.11 -1.15 8.77
N ALA A 277 -20.54 -1.50 7.61
CA ALA A 277 -19.17 -1.14 7.30
C ALA A 277 -19.03 0.38 7.48
N ALA A 278 -18.28 0.82 8.48
CA ALA A 278 -17.79 2.19 8.49
C ALA A 278 -16.90 2.32 7.25
N VAL A 279 -17.07 3.39 6.47
CA VAL A 279 -16.20 3.72 5.34
C VAL A 279 -14.81 3.98 5.92
N ASN A 280 -14.04 2.91 6.09
CA ASN A 280 -12.65 2.98 6.48
C ASN A 280 -11.85 3.12 5.18
N SER A 281 -11.20 4.26 5.01
CA SER A 281 -10.30 4.58 3.90
C SER A 281 -8.99 3.79 3.97
N ILE A 282 -9.06 2.48 4.25
CA ILE A 282 -7.95 1.59 3.97
C ILE A 282 -8.06 1.30 2.48
N GLU A 283 -7.14 1.85 1.69
CA GLU A 283 -6.99 1.52 0.27
C GLU A 283 -6.49 0.07 0.14
N GLU A 284 -7.37 -0.89 0.41
CA GLU A 284 -7.17 -2.26 -0.06
C GLU A 284 -7.28 -2.23 -1.59
N PRO A 285 -6.27 -2.72 -2.31
CA PRO A 285 -6.26 -2.63 -3.76
C PRO A 285 -7.41 -3.46 -4.34
N TRP A 286 -8.12 -2.86 -5.31
CA TRP A 286 -9.09 -3.55 -6.15
C TRP A 286 -8.46 -4.81 -6.74
N GLN A 287 -9.13 -5.95 -6.64
CA GLN A 287 -8.54 -7.20 -7.10
C GLN A 287 -8.46 -7.23 -8.62
N THR A 288 -7.32 -7.68 -9.14
CA THR A 288 -7.06 -7.83 -10.57
C THR A 288 -6.88 -9.30 -10.93
N PRO A 289 -7.35 -9.75 -12.12
CA PRO A 289 -7.14 -11.11 -12.59
C PRO A 289 -5.65 -11.50 -12.66
N ASP A 290 -5.34 -12.74 -12.29
CA ASP A 290 -4.05 -13.38 -12.55
C ASP A 290 -4.02 -13.90 -13.99
N GLY A 291 -3.78 -13.00 -14.94
CA GLY A 291 -3.76 -13.30 -16.37
C GLY A 291 -5.10 -13.12 -17.08
N ASP A 292 -5.32 -13.88 -18.16
CA ASP A 292 -6.48 -13.78 -19.05
C ASP A 292 -7.68 -14.65 -18.64
N GLY A 293 -7.57 -15.40 -17.55
CA GLY A 293 -8.59 -16.36 -17.05
C GLY A 293 -9.87 -15.75 -16.48
N SER A 294 -10.21 -14.51 -16.83
CA SER A 294 -11.46 -13.86 -16.43
C SER A 294 -12.64 -14.43 -17.21
N GLN A 295 -13.68 -14.87 -16.51
CA GLN A 295 -14.90 -15.38 -17.12
C GLN A 295 -16.04 -14.39 -16.94
N ASN A 296 -16.64 -13.95 -18.04
CA ASN A 296 -17.86 -13.16 -17.97
C ASN A 296 -19.03 -14.06 -17.54
N VAL A 297 -19.79 -13.57 -16.57
CA VAL A 297 -20.97 -14.25 -16.05
C VAL A 297 -22.19 -13.52 -16.59
N ARG A 298 -23.06 -14.25 -17.29
CA ARG A 298 -24.29 -13.66 -17.81
C ARG A 298 -25.39 -13.78 -16.76
N LEU A 299 -25.68 -12.67 -16.09
CA LEU A 299 -26.84 -12.48 -15.24
C LEU A 299 -27.78 -11.48 -15.89
N THR A 300 -29.08 -11.73 -15.79
CA THR A 300 -30.17 -10.79 -16.04
C THR A 300 -30.88 -10.48 -14.72
N ASP A 301 -31.86 -9.57 -14.74
CA ASP A 301 -32.78 -9.35 -13.63
C ASP A 301 -33.26 -10.66 -12.95
N ALA A 302 -33.20 -10.69 -11.62
CA ALA A 302 -33.56 -11.80 -10.72
C ALA A 302 -32.91 -13.17 -11.02
N SER A 303 -31.90 -13.24 -11.88
CA SER A 303 -31.25 -14.51 -12.24
C SER A 303 -30.15 -14.93 -11.26
N SER A 304 -29.78 -16.22 -11.30
CA SER A 304 -28.63 -16.74 -10.55
C SER A 304 -27.87 -17.81 -11.31
N ILE A 305 -26.63 -18.07 -10.90
CA ILE A 305 -25.77 -19.09 -11.50
C ILE A 305 -24.93 -19.82 -10.45
N GLY A 306 -24.82 -21.14 -10.57
CA GLY A 306 -23.90 -21.94 -9.77
C GLY A 306 -22.48 -21.90 -10.35
N LEU A 307 -21.49 -21.70 -9.49
CA LEU A 307 -20.07 -21.63 -9.83
C LEU A 307 -19.29 -22.61 -8.96
N ALA A 308 -18.29 -23.26 -9.55
CA ALA A 308 -17.31 -24.05 -8.80
C ALA A 308 -16.20 -23.13 -8.28
N LEU A 309 -15.80 -23.33 -7.02
CA LEU A 309 -14.65 -22.65 -6.45
C LEU A 309 -13.36 -23.34 -6.90
N PRO A 310 -12.29 -22.59 -7.24
CA PRO A 310 -11.01 -23.16 -7.67
C PRO A 310 -10.19 -23.73 -6.50
N PHE A 311 -10.71 -23.67 -5.27
CA PHE A 311 -10.14 -24.22 -4.05
C PHE A 311 -11.27 -24.54 -3.07
N THR A 312 -10.96 -25.34 -2.04
CA THR A 312 -11.87 -25.54 -0.91
C THR A 312 -11.85 -24.29 -0.03
N PHE A 313 -13.00 -23.63 0.07
CA PHE A 313 -13.23 -22.52 0.99
C PHE A 313 -13.78 -23.09 2.30
N THR A 314 -13.17 -22.75 3.44
CA THR A 314 -13.64 -23.23 4.75
C THR A 314 -14.43 -22.13 5.43
N LEU A 315 -15.68 -22.41 5.82
CA LEU A 315 -16.54 -21.50 6.59
C LEU A 315 -17.17 -22.28 7.75
N GLU A 316 -16.94 -21.84 8.99
CA GLU A 316 -17.38 -22.54 10.22
C GLU A 316 -17.01 -24.05 10.23
N GLY A 317 -15.82 -24.38 9.72
CA GLY A 317 -15.35 -25.77 9.64
C GLY A 317 -15.99 -26.62 8.53
N GLN A 318 -16.93 -26.07 7.76
CA GLN A 318 -17.49 -26.73 6.58
C GLN A 318 -16.65 -26.45 5.33
N ALA A 319 -16.35 -27.51 4.58
CA ALA A 319 -15.65 -27.43 3.30
C ALA A 319 -16.64 -27.07 2.17
N ILE A 320 -16.51 -25.88 1.61
CA ILE A 320 -17.34 -25.36 0.53
C ILE A 320 -16.54 -25.37 -0.77
N THR A 321 -17.12 -25.94 -1.82
CA THR A 321 -16.51 -26.04 -3.16
C THR A 321 -17.37 -25.41 -4.24
N THR A 322 -18.55 -24.90 -3.89
CA THR A 322 -19.48 -24.28 -4.83
C THR A 322 -20.11 -23.04 -4.22
N VAL A 323 -20.47 -22.08 -5.08
CA VAL A 323 -21.18 -20.85 -4.71
C VAL A 323 -22.28 -20.61 -5.73
N ARG A 324 -23.42 -20.06 -5.32
CA ARG A 324 -24.43 -19.57 -6.27
C ARG A 324 -24.48 -18.05 -6.20
N LEU A 325 -24.20 -17.40 -7.32
CA LEU A 325 -24.17 -15.94 -7.46
C LEU A 325 -25.51 -15.44 -8.00
N TYR A 326 -26.08 -14.42 -7.38
CA TYR A 326 -27.36 -13.83 -7.76
C TYR A 326 -27.16 -12.44 -8.37
N ALA A 327 -28.01 -12.08 -9.33
CA ALA A 327 -27.99 -10.78 -10.00
C ALA A 327 -28.08 -9.60 -9.03
N ASP A 328 -28.89 -9.78 -7.99
CA ASP A 328 -29.19 -8.82 -6.92
C ASP A 328 -28.01 -8.55 -5.96
N GLY A 329 -26.79 -8.98 -6.29
CA GLY A 329 -25.58 -8.61 -5.55
C GLY A 329 -25.31 -9.40 -4.26
N PHE A 330 -25.78 -10.66 -4.20
CA PHE A 330 -25.46 -11.60 -3.13
C PHE A 330 -25.10 -13.00 -3.66
N ALA A 331 -24.55 -13.84 -2.78
CA ALA A 331 -24.15 -15.21 -3.12
C ALA A 331 -24.44 -16.20 -1.99
N THR A 332 -24.90 -17.41 -2.29
CA THR A 332 -25.10 -18.48 -1.30
C THR A 332 -23.98 -19.52 -1.33
N LEU A 333 -23.67 -20.08 -0.16
CA LEU A 333 -22.55 -20.99 0.09
C LEU A 333 -23.01 -22.15 0.99
N PRO A 334 -22.98 -23.42 0.56
CA PRO A 334 -22.68 -23.88 -0.79
C PRO A 334 -23.77 -23.48 -1.79
N ALA A 335 -23.58 -23.80 -3.08
CA ALA A 335 -24.57 -23.52 -4.11
C ALA A 335 -25.90 -24.27 -3.85
N THR A 336 -26.87 -23.59 -3.24
CA THR A 336 -28.17 -24.12 -2.81
C THR A 336 -29.23 -23.98 -3.93
N GLU A 337 -30.40 -24.65 -3.92
CA GLU A 337 -31.44 -24.44 -4.95
C GLU A 337 -31.79 -22.95 -5.14
N SER A 338 -32.20 -22.57 -6.37
CA SER A 338 -32.54 -21.17 -6.67
C SER A 338 -33.63 -20.73 -5.70
N VAL A 339 -33.41 -19.61 -5.03
CA VAL A 339 -34.36 -19.07 -4.08
C VAL A 339 -34.91 -17.78 -4.64
N ASP A 340 -36.22 -17.62 -4.50
CA ASP A 340 -36.95 -16.43 -4.92
C ASP A 340 -36.31 -15.19 -4.30
N SER A 341 -36.12 -14.15 -5.11
CA SER A 341 -35.71 -12.81 -4.68
C SER A 341 -36.83 -12.20 -3.85
N GLN A 342 -36.95 -12.69 -2.61
CA GLN A 342 -37.80 -12.11 -1.58
C GLN A 342 -37.51 -10.60 -1.49
N PRO A 343 -38.51 -9.77 -1.14
CA PRO A 343 -38.28 -8.32 -1.02
C PRO A 343 -37.12 -8.06 -0.08
N VAL A 344 -36.22 -7.15 -0.48
CA VAL A 344 -35.05 -6.73 0.30
C VAL A 344 -35.50 -6.41 1.73
N GLY A 345 -35.07 -7.27 2.66
CA GLY A 345 -35.42 -7.22 4.08
C GLY A 345 -34.18 -6.94 4.92
N CYS A 346 -34.37 -6.45 6.14
CA CYS A 346 -33.26 -6.39 7.09
C CYS A 346 -32.85 -7.82 7.47
N LEU A 347 -31.55 -8.10 7.54
CA LEU A 347 -31.09 -9.35 8.14
C LEU A 347 -31.48 -9.36 9.65
N PRO A 348 -31.98 -10.49 10.18
CA PRO A 348 -32.19 -11.78 9.52
C PRO A 348 -33.44 -11.87 8.66
N LEU A 349 -33.42 -12.79 7.70
CA LEU A 349 -34.61 -13.18 6.95
C LEU A 349 -35.43 -14.22 7.73
N ASP A 350 -36.75 -14.04 7.80
CA ASP A 350 -37.70 -14.94 8.50
C ASP A 350 -37.93 -16.30 7.80
N SER A 351 -37.11 -16.66 6.80
CA SER A 351 -37.26 -17.82 5.89
C SER A 351 -35.99 -18.69 5.99
N PRO A 352 -36.02 -20.01 5.64
CA PRO A 352 -35.08 -20.99 6.21
C PRO A 352 -33.64 -20.54 6.07
N ALA A 353 -32.88 -20.69 7.17
CA ALA A 353 -31.50 -20.25 7.33
C ALA A 353 -30.69 -20.46 6.04
N ARG A 354 -30.20 -19.36 5.47
CA ARG A 354 -29.38 -19.37 4.26
C ARG A 354 -27.98 -18.89 4.61
N GLN A 355 -27.00 -19.75 4.37
CA GLN A 355 -25.62 -19.33 4.41
C GLN A 355 -25.31 -18.53 3.14
N ALA A 356 -25.16 -17.21 3.29
CA ALA A 356 -25.09 -16.26 2.20
C ALA A 356 -24.17 -15.06 2.52
N ILE A 357 -23.58 -14.49 1.48
CA ILE A 357 -22.84 -13.24 1.51
C ILE A 357 -23.66 -12.21 0.74
N TYR A 358 -24.05 -11.14 1.43
CA TYR A 358 -24.77 -10.01 0.87
C TYR A 358 -23.79 -8.86 0.68
N ALA A 359 -23.29 -8.68 -0.55
CA ALA A 359 -22.29 -7.65 -0.83
C ALA A 359 -22.92 -6.31 -1.12
N TRP A 360 -24.03 -6.33 -1.84
CA TRP A 360 -24.87 -5.17 -2.13
C TRP A 360 -26.28 -5.66 -2.47
N TRP A 361 -26.94 -6.31 -1.52
CA TRP A 361 -28.23 -6.93 -1.79
C TRP A 361 -29.33 -5.89 -1.94
N THR A 362 -29.75 -5.71 -3.19
CA THR A 362 -30.82 -4.83 -3.64
C THR A 362 -31.33 -5.33 -4.99
N ASP A 363 -32.39 -4.75 -5.53
CA ASP A 363 -32.83 -5.05 -6.90
C ASP A 363 -31.82 -4.46 -7.90
N LEU A 364 -30.89 -5.29 -8.38
CA LEU A 364 -29.88 -4.95 -9.39
C LEU A 364 -30.23 -5.64 -10.70
N ASP A 365 -30.00 -4.95 -11.82
CA ASP A 365 -30.23 -5.52 -13.15
C ASP A 365 -28.95 -5.48 -14.00
N PRO A 366 -28.08 -6.50 -13.89
CA PRO A 366 -26.93 -6.66 -14.79
C PRO A 366 -27.33 -6.85 -16.26
N GLY A 367 -28.59 -7.19 -16.55
CA GLY A 367 -29.11 -7.29 -17.92
C GLY A 367 -29.35 -5.93 -18.58
N ALA A 368 -29.64 -4.89 -17.79
CA ALA A 368 -29.80 -3.51 -18.25
C ALA A 368 -28.47 -2.76 -18.43
N GLY A 369 -27.35 -3.29 -17.93
CA GLY A 369 -26.02 -2.75 -18.20
C GLY A 369 -24.97 -3.13 -17.16
N GLY A 370 -23.73 -2.69 -17.40
CA GLY A 370 -22.58 -3.10 -16.59
C GLY A 370 -22.06 -4.48 -16.98
N SER A 371 -21.27 -5.09 -16.11
CA SER A 371 -20.77 -6.45 -16.30
C SER A 371 -20.63 -7.19 -14.97
N VAL A 372 -20.80 -8.51 -15.04
CA VAL A 372 -20.47 -9.43 -13.95
C VAL A 372 -19.42 -10.40 -14.47
N ARG A 373 -18.35 -10.59 -13.70
CA ARG A 373 -17.27 -11.53 -14.06
C ARG A 373 -16.70 -12.22 -12.84
N THR A 374 -16.12 -13.40 -13.07
CA THR A 374 -15.36 -14.14 -12.07
C THR A 374 -13.92 -14.33 -12.52
N PHE A 375 -12.98 -14.32 -11.57
CA PHE A 375 -11.58 -14.57 -11.85
C PHE A 375 -10.83 -15.00 -10.60
N ARG A 376 -9.63 -15.58 -10.80
CA ARG A 376 -8.65 -15.74 -9.73
C ARG A 376 -7.80 -14.48 -9.65
N SER A 377 -7.63 -13.91 -8.47
CA SER A 377 -6.78 -12.72 -8.30
C SER A 377 -5.30 -13.10 -8.18
N THR A 378 -4.42 -12.14 -8.45
CA THR A 378 -2.96 -12.28 -8.21
C THR A 378 -2.62 -12.54 -6.73
N GLN A 379 -3.55 -12.24 -5.82
CA GLN A 379 -3.44 -12.50 -4.38
C GLN A 379 -4.04 -13.85 -3.97
N GLY A 380 -4.45 -14.69 -4.94
CA GLY A 380 -4.95 -16.04 -4.70
C GLY A 380 -6.44 -16.13 -4.34
N ALA A 381 -7.19 -15.03 -4.41
CA ALA A 381 -8.63 -15.04 -4.13
C ALA A 381 -9.43 -15.56 -5.33
N PHE A 382 -10.62 -16.10 -5.08
CA PHE A 382 -11.66 -16.22 -6.10
C PHE A 382 -12.59 -15.01 -5.99
N VAL A 383 -12.68 -14.23 -7.07
CA VAL A 383 -13.37 -12.94 -7.09
C VAL A 383 -14.63 -13.05 -7.94
N MET A 384 -15.75 -12.57 -7.41
CA MET A 384 -16.98 -12.27 -8.14
C MET A 384 -17.12 -10.75 -8.18
N GLU A 385 -16.99 -10.16 -9.36
CA GLU A 385 -17.00 -8.71 -9.57
C GLU A 385 -18.28 -8.27 -10.28
N PHE A 386 -18.91 -7.23 -9.73
CA PHE A 386 -19.94 -6.43 -10.38
C PHE A 386 -19.33 -5.08 -10.72
N GLN A 387 -19.36 -4.73 -12.01
CA GLN A 387 -18.81 -3.47 -12.48
C GLN A 387 -19.89 -2.65 -13.16
N ASP A 388 -20.14 -1.47 -12.59
CA ASP A 388 -21.04 -0.46 -13.13
C ASP A 388 -22.46 -1.01 -13.41
N VAL A 389 -22.96 -1.84 -12.49
CA VAL A 389 -24.27 -2.50 -12.61
C VAL A 389 -25.37 -1.57 -12.12
N PRO A 390 -26.44 -1.32 -12.90
CA PRO A 390 -27.54 -0.46 -12.49
C PRO A 390 -28.50 -1.16 -11.52
N THR A 391 -29.21 -0.36 -10.73
CA THR A 391 -30.41 -0.81 -10.01
C THR A 391 -31.53 -1.16 -11.00
N GLY A 392 -32.32 -2.18 -10.66
CA GLY A 392 -33.54 -2.57 -11.34
C GLY A 392 -34.68 -1.57 -11.17
N ALA A 393 -35.82 -1.87 -11.79
CA ALA A 393 -36.96 -0.96 -11.90
C ALA A 393 -37.74 -0.75 -10.59
N THR A 394 -37.51 -1.60 -9.57
CA THR A 394 -38.26 -1.52 -8.30
C THR A 394 -37.59 -0.65 -7.23
N VAL A 395 -36.36 -0.19 -7.47
CA VAL A 395 -35.62 0.71 -6.57
C VAL A 395 -35.99 2.17 -6.86
N THR A 396 -36.30 2.96 -5.82
CA THR A 396 -36.71 4.37 -5.94
C THR A 396 -35.56 5.33 -6.22
N SER A 397 -34.37 5.04 -5.67
CA SER A 397 -33.13 5.77 -5.95
C SER A 397 -32.34 5.04 -7.05
N THR A 398 -32.32 5.56 -8.27
CA THR A 398 -31.57 4.93 -9.37
C THR A 398 -30.08 5.26 -9.27
N TYR A 399 -29.23 4.22 -9.27
CA TYR A 399 -27.78 4.37 -9.24
C TYR A 399 -27.08 3.19 -9.92
N ARG A 400 -25.75 3.31 -10.08
CA ARG A 400 -24.87 2.23 -10.54
C ARG A 400 -23.90 1.88 -9.43
N VAL A 401 -23.54 0.60 -9.33
CA VAL A 401 -22.65 0.10 -8.29
C VAL A 401 -21.50 -0.73 -8.87
N SER A 402 -20.30 -0.53 -8.32
CA SER A 402 -19.14 -1.41 -8.55
C SER A 402 -18.62 -1.99 -7.24
N PHE A 403 -18.65 -3.32 -7.11
CA PHE A 403 -18.15 -4.05 -5.94
C PHE A 403 -17.56 -5.42 -6.29
N GLN A 404 -16.78 -5.99 -5.37
CA GLN A 404 -16.24 -7.35 -5.45
C GLN A 404 -16.57 -8.15 -4.19
N ILE A 405 -16.86 -9.44 -4.38
CA ILE A 405 -16.82 -10.47 -3.34
C ILE A 405 -15.57 -11.30 -3.59
N ALA A 406 -14.60 -11.25 -2.68
CA ALA A 406 -13.36 -12.02 -2.78
C ALA A 406 -13.30 -13.06 -1.66
N LEU A 407 -13.24 -14.34 -2.05
CA LEU A 407 -13.07 -15.47 -1.15
C LEU A 407 -11.61 -15.92 -1.17
N TYR A 408 -11.04 -16.21 -0.02
CA TYR A 408 -9.67 -16.71 0.11
C TYR A 408 -9.66 -18.15 0.66
N PRO A 409 -8.65 -18.98 0.30
CA PRO A 409 -8.58 -20.38 0.77
C PRO A 409 -8.53 -20.56 2.29
N ASP A 410 -8.08 -19.54 3.03
CA ASP A 410 -7.97 -19.52 4.48
C ASP A 410 -9.28 -19.15 5.21
N GLY A 411 -10.38 -18.98 4.46
CA GLY A 411 -11.70 -18.63 5.02
C GLY A 411 -11.96 -17.13 5.09
N VAL A 412 -11.00 -16.28 4.69
CA VAL A 412 -11.21 -14.83 4.65
C VAL A 412 -12.20 -14.46 3.53
N VAL A 413 -13.16 -13.60 3.87
CA VAL A 413 -14.07 -12.95 2.92
C VAL A 413 -13.78 -11.45 2.92
N LYS A 414 -13.56 -10.87 1.73
CA LYS A 414 -13.47 -9.42 1.55
C LYS A 414 -14.59 -8.92 0.66
N LEU A 415 -15.23 -7.84 1.08
CA LEU A 415 -16.15 -7.03 0.28
C LEU A 415 -15.45 -5.72 -0.07
N LEU A 416 -15.25 -5.46 -1.36
CA LEU A 416 -14.54 -4.28 -1.85
C LEU A 416 -15.51 -3.41 -2.65
N TYR A 417 -15.47 -2.10 -2.43
CA TYR A 417 -16.37 -1.13 -3.07
C TYR A 417 -15.54 -0.06 -3.77
N ARG A 418 -15.88 0.27 -5.01
CA ARG A 418 -15.20 1.34 -5.78
C ARG A 418 -16.16 2.49 -6.10
N ASP A 419 -17.36 2.16 -6.56
CA ASP A 419 -18.36 3.13 -6.99
C ASP A 419 -19.68 2.77 -6.30
N ALA A 420 -19.80 3.00 -5.00
CA ALA A 420 -21.00 2.69 -4.23
C ALA A 420 -21.57 3.98 -3.61
N PRO A 421 -22.87 4.30 -3.84
CA PRO A 421 -23.44 5.56 -3.36
C PRO A 421 -23.54 5.59 -1.82
N GLU A 422 -23.26 6.75 -1.23
CA GLU A 422 -23.36 6.95 0.23
C GLU A 422 -24.82 6.88 0.76
N THR A 423 -25.78 7.16 -0.11
CA THR A 423 -27.22 7.11 0.18
C THR A 423 -27.92 6.19 -0.80
N ALA A 424 -28.24 4.97 -0.36
CA ALA A 424 -29.07 4.03 -1.09
C ALA A 424 -30.25 3.62 -0.22
N ASP A 425 -31.47 3.71 -0.77
CA ASP A 425 -32.66 3.23 -0.09
C ASP A 425 -32.71 1.71 -0.23
N ARG A 426 -32.62 0.98 0.89
CA ARG A 426 -32.80 -0.49 0.98
C ARG A 426 -31.68 -1.30 0.32
N VAL A 427 -30.48 -1.21 0.91
CA VAL A 427 -29.35 -2.10 0.61
C VAL A 427 -29.00 -2.91 1.84
N VAL A 428 -28.75 -4.20 1.64
CA VAL A 428 -28.22 -5.08 2.67
C VAL A 428 -26.76 -5.43 2.35
N VAL A 429 -25.88 -5.17 3.32
CA VAL A 429 -24.50 -5.60 3.30
C VAL A 429 -24.23 -6.44 4.54
N GLY A 430 -23.72 -7.64 4.37
CA GLY A 430 -23.44 -8.54 5.47
C GLY A 430 -23.21 -9.98 5.03
N MET A 431 -23.26 -10.89 5.98
CA MET A 431 -23.29 -12.32 5.75
C MET A 431 -24.35 -12.91 6.65
N GLU A 432 -24.92 -14.04 6.27
CA GLU A 432 -25.72 -14.92 7.13
C GLU A 432 -25.06 -16.30 7.05
N ILE A 433 -24.94 -17.01 8.17
CA ILE A 433 -24.31 -18.33 8.24
C ILE A 433 -25.26 -19.21 9.05
N ASN A 434 -25.48 -20.44 8.59
CA ASN A 434 -26.36 -21.40 9.24
C ASN A 434 -25.68 -22.02 10.47
N ASP A 435 -26.49 -22.40 11.46
CA ASP A 435 -26.10 -23.14 12.67
C ASP A 435 -25.28 -24.42 12.39
#